data_AF-A0A2V2RMA9-F1
#
_entry.id   AF-A0A2V2RMA9-F1
#
_cell.length_a   1.000
_cell.length_b   1.000
_cell.length_c   1.000
_cell.angle_alpha   90.00
_cell.angle_beta   90.00
_cell.angle_gamma   90.00
#
_symmetry.space_group_name_H-M   'P 1'
#
loop_
_entity.id
_entity.type
_entity.pdbx_description
1 polymer ?
#
loop_
_entity_poly.entity_id
_entity_poly.type
_entity_poly.pdbx_seq_one_letter_code
_entity_poly.pdbx_strand_id
1 'polypeptide(L)'
;MKKVLLSVGFALAAAFLLADDSWYSLYDSALNDVKAKKWTLAEEKLKAAMRLEPNQARKVRAYGARFVRYIPEYYLGVVHYNTGKYQQALEEFLHVQNQGLVVEGDAEYTELNSMKNQTMAKMNTTSSPPTTEPAETHEAKPSVFSASDDASQNEIRKKIDVTSSLDALNTAINKGDWDTAQQLVQKIDQLDPGNVELSKLRNVMTKKMDDQKNEIKFQNLIAQANHDLTDKNYAKARKTVQQAQLITVPDQQQATDLLKQIDVAEKKDQQSVVPPPVDLIAELKTAAQKSDWIQVRTLAEQLPETAKLPEVAELGLGILDFYSADYKKSITRLEKITHPSAQASFYLGCSYAALAYLQEHRDELLQKARMQFAVVHRLNPNVNLNKRNISPRIIALYEQSTK
;
A
#
# COMPACT_ATOMS: atom_id res chain seq x y z
N MET A 1 -12.65 74.19 -39.53
CA MET A 1 -12.31 72.97 -40.29
C MET A 1 -11.70 71.94 -39.34
N LYS A 2 -12.07 70.68 -39.56
CA LYS A 2 -11.85 69.49 -38.72
C LYS A 2 -10.37 69.13 -38.50
N LYS A 3 -10.00 68.65 -37.30
CA LYS A 3 -8.99 67.60 -37.11
C LYS A 3 -9.43 66.67 -35.98
N VAL A 4 -9.83 65.46 -36.35
CA VAL A 4 -10.13 64.33 -35.46
C VAL A 4 -8.89 63.43 -35.49
N LEU A 5 -8.24 63.23 -34.35
CA LEU A 5 -7.18 62.24 -34.15
C LEU A 5 -7.84 60.92 -33.72
N LEU A 6 -7.61 59.87 -34.52
CA LEU A 6 -8.08 58.52 -34.26
C LEU A 6 -6.88 57.70 -33.75
N SER A 7 -6.91 57.31 -32.48
CA SER A 7 -5.90 56.46 -31.84
C SER A 7 -6.29 54.99 -32.00
N VAL A 8 -5.54 54.23 -32.80
CA VAL A 8 -5.70 52.78 -32.94
C VAL A 8 -4.90 52.10 -31.84
N GLY A 9 -5.59 51.49 -30.87
CA GLY A 9 -5.00 50.63 -29.85
C GLY A 9 -4.83 49.20 -30.38
N PHE A 10 -3.59 48.73 -30.42
CA PHE A 10 -3.21 47.38 -30.82
C PHE A 10 -3.25 46.47 -29.58
N ALA A 11 -4.26 45.61 -29.47
CA ALA A 11 -4.36 44.62 -28.40
C ALA A 11 -3.51 43.39 -28.74
N LEU A 12 -2.42 43.19 -28.00
CA LEU A 12 -1.54 42.03 -28.11
C LEU A 12 -2.20 40.82 -27.40
N ALA A 13 -2.81 39.92 -28.15
CA ALA A 13 -3.28 38.63 -27.63
C ALA A 13 -2.11 37.64 -27.64
N ALA A 14 -1.47 37.44 -26.48
CA ALA A 14 -0.50 36.37 -26.30
C ALA A 14 -1.24 35.03 -26.17
N ALA A 15 -1.37 34.30 -27.27
CA ALA A 15 -1.77 32.91 -27.25
C ALA A 15 -0.60 32.06 -26.72
N PHE A 16 -0.64 31.70 -25.43
CA PHE A 16 0.24 30.67 -24.89
C PHE A 16 -0.17 29.34 -25.52
N LEU A 17 0.72 28.81 -26.38
CA LEU A 17 0.70 27.41 -26.78
C LEU A 17 0.95 26.57 -25.52
N LEU A 18 -0.13 26.17 -24.84
CA LEU A 18 -0.05 25.13 -23.82
C LEU A 18 0.35 23.86 -24.55
N ALA A 19 1.62 23.46 -24.42
CA ALA A 19 2.01 22.10 -24.75
C ALA A 19 1.05 21.16 -23.98
N ASP A 20 0.54 20.12 -24.65
CA ASP A 20 -0.23 19.05 -24.01
C ASP A 20 0.69 18.28 -23.06
N ASP A 21 0.99 18.88 -21.91
CA ASP A 21 1.77 18.26 -20.87
C ASP A 21 0.95 17.10 -20.30
N SER A 22 1.48 15.89 -20.42
CA SER A 22 0.89 14.71 -19.81
C SER A 22 0.85 14.84 -18.28
N TRP A 23 -0.13 14.19 -17.63
CA TRP A 23 -0.27 14.22 -16.17
C TRP A 23 1.02 13.79 -15.45
N TYR A 24 1.76 12.82 -16.00
CA TYR A 24 3.00 12.32 -15.40
C TYR A 24 4.15 13.31 -15.54
N SER A 25 4.17 14.12 -16.61
CA SER A 25 5.15 15.21 -16.78
C SER A 25 4.91 16.32 -15.76
N LEU A 26 3.65 16.73 -15.59
CA LEU A 26 3.25 17.70 -14.57
C LEU A 26 3.58 17.21 -13.17
N TYR A 27 3.30 15.94 -12.87
CA TYR A 27 3.62 15.33 -11.59
C TYR A 27 5.14 15.30 -11.33
N ASP A 28 5.94 14.76 -12.25
CA ASP A 28 7.41 14.71 -12.11
C ASP A 28 7.98 16.14 -11.94
N SER A 29 7.44 17.13 -12.67
CA SER A 29 7.81 18.55 -12.56
C SER A 29 7.42 19.16 -11.21
N ALA A 30 6.24 18.82 -10.69
CA ALA A 30 5.80 19.26 -9.37
C ALA A 30 6.69 18.72 -8.25
N LEU A 31 7.11 17.44 -8.34
CA LEU A 31 8.04 16.86 -7.36
C LEU A 31 9.38 17.58 -7.33
N ASN A 32 9.88 18.02 -8.50
CA ASN A 32 11.09 18.84 -8.57
C ASN A 32 10.87 20.23 -7.94
N ASP A 33 9.70 20.84 -8.12
CA ASP A 33 9.35 22.11 -7.49
C ASP A 33 9.18 21.99 -5.97
N VAL A 34 8.61 20.90 -5.46
CA VAL A 34 8.57 20.57 -4.03
C VAL A 34 9.99 20.50 -3.46
N LYS A 35 10.89 19.76 -4.12
CA LYS A 35 12.31 19.67 -3.71
C LYS A 35 13.01 21.03 -3.75
N ALA A 36 12.67 21.88 -4.71
CA ALA A 36 13.19 23.23 -4.85
C ALA A 36 12.49 24.27 -3.96
N LYS A 37 11.53 23.86 -3.12
CA LYS A 37 10.71 24.72 -2.24
C LYS A 37 9.92 25.79 -3.00
N LYS A 38 9.58 25.52 -4.26
CA LYS A 38 8.74 26.39 -5.12
C LYS A 38 7.27 26.04 -4.92
N TRP A 39 6.75 26.29 -3.72
CA TRP A 39 5.46 25.77 -3.25
C TRP A 39 4.28 26.14 -4.15
N THR A 40 4.19 27.38 -4.62
CA THR A 40 3.10 27.84 -5.48
C THR A 40 3.07 27.11 -6.83
N LEU A 41 4.25 26.92 -7.45
CA LEU A 41 4.36 26.20 -8.72
C LEU A 41 4.07 24.71 -8.55
N ALA A 42 4.55 24.12 -7.45
CA ALA A 42 4.23 22.74 -7.09
C ALA A 42 2.72 22.53 -6.91
N GLU A 43 2.04 23.42 -6.18
CA GLU A 43 0.58 23.36 -5.97
C GLU A 43 -0.18 23.36 -7.30
N GLU A 44 0.16 24.29 -8.19
CA GLU A 44 -0.48 24.42 -9.50
C GLU A 44 -0.30 23.14 -10.34
N LYS A 45 0.93 22.62 -10.42
CA LYS A 45 1.23 21.43 -11.20
C LYS A 45 0.62 20.15 -10.62
N LEU A 46 0.58 20.00 -9.30
CA LEU A 46 -0.10 18.87 -8.65
C LEU A 46 -1.60 18.89 -8.95
N LYS A 47 -2.25 20.06 -8.81
CA LYS A 47 -3.67 20.23 -9.17
C LYS A 47 -3.92 19.99 -10.66
N ALA A 48 -3.00 20.42 -11.53
CA ALA A 48 -3.10 20.15 -12.96
C ALA A 48 -2.97 18.64 -13.27
N ALA A 49 -2.01 17.94 -12.65
CA ALA A 49 -1.86 16.49 -12.79
C ALA A 49 -3.13 15.75 -12.31
N MET A 50 -3.69 16.12 -11.15
CA MET A 50 -4.92 15.51 -10.60
C MET A 50 -6.15 15.72 -11.49
N ARG A 51 -6.23 16.86 -12.22
CA ARG A 51 -7.32 17.09 -13.19
C ARG A 51 -7.23 16.17 -14.40
N LEU A 52 -6.00 15.83 -14.83
CA LEU A 52 -5.77 14.96 -15.98
C LEU A 52 -5.81 13.48 -15.62
N GLU A 53 -5.34 13.11 -14.44
CA GLU A 53 -5.42 11.75 -13.88
C GLU A 53 -5.88 11.83 -12.41
N PRO A 54 -7.17 11.62 -12.13
CA PRO A 54 -7.70 11.66 -10.77
C PRO A 54 -7.42 10.38 -9.98
N ASN A 55 -7.08 9.26 -10.64
CA ASN A 55 -6.89 7.99 -9.95
C ASN A 55 -5.47 7.90 -9.37
N GLN A 56 -5.37 8.00 -8.06
CA GLN A 56 -4.12 7.83 -7.34
C GLN A 56 -3.91 6.36 -6.97
N ALA A 57 -2.67 5.89 -7.10
CA ALA A 57 -2.31 4.55 -6.66
C ALA A 57 -0.81 4.46 -6.39
N ARG A 58 -0.44 3.48 -5.56
CA ARG A 58 0.98 3.12 -5.32
C ARG A 58 1.71 2.71 -6.60
N LYS A 59 0.97 2.34 -7.66
CA LYS A 59 1.49 1.98 -8.98
C LYS A 59 0.51 2.36 -10.09
N VAL A 60 0.75 3.47 -10.78
CA VAL A 60 -0.02 3.96 -11.92
C VAL A 60 0.84 3.89 -13.19
N ARG A 61 0.25 3.49 -14.31
CA ARG A 61 0.94 3.42 -15.61
C ARG A 61 1.08 4.84 -16.19
N ALA A 62 2.31 5.35 -16.31
CA ALA A 62 2.57 6.68 -16.86
C ALA A 62 2.56 6.68 -18.41
N TYR A 63 3.55 6.02 -19.01
CA TYR A 63 3.62 5.81 -20.46
C TYR A 63 4.36 4.51 -20.79
N GLY A 64 4.02 3.90 -21.93
CA GLY A 64 4.63 2.64 -22.36
C GLY A 64 4.51 1.55 -21.28
N ALA A 65 5.65 1.00 -20.83
CA ALA A 65 5.73 0.03 -19.74
C ALA A 65 6.19 0.65 -18.39
N ARG A 66 6.31 1.99 -18.30
CA ARG A 66 6.74 2.68 -17.08
C ARG A 66 5.57 2.82 -16.12
N PHE A 67 5.75 2.34 -14.90
CA PHE A 67 4.84 2.58 -13.78
C PHE A 67 5.51 3.50 -12.77
N VAL A 68 4.73 4.41 -12.19
CA VAL A 68 5.19 5.35 -11.16
C VAL A 68 4.28 5.25 -9.94
N ARG A 69 4.79 5.62 -8.78
CA ARG A 69 3.98 5.87 -7.59
C ARG A 69 3.35 7.25 -7.73
N TYR A 70 2.02 7.31 -7.84
CA TYR A 70 1.29 8.54 -8.09
C TYR A 70 0.36 8.83 -6.91
N ILE A 71 0.83 9.69 -6.00
CA ILE A 71 0.13 10.09 -4.76
C ILE A 71 0.19 11.63 -4.65
N PRO A 72 -0.39 12.38 -5.61
CA PRO A 72 -0.34 13.84 -5.63
C PRO A 72 -0.91 14.51 -4.38
N GLU A 73 -1.94 13.94 -3.72
CA GLU A 73 -2.50 14.53 -2.49
C GLU A 73 -1.52 14.51 -1.33
N TYR A 74 -0.64 13.50 -1.25
CA TYR A 74 0.41 13.48 -0.24
C TYR A 74 1.33 14.69 -0.39
N TYR A 75 1.79 14.93 -1.62
CA TYR A 75 2.65 16.07 -1.92
C TYR A 75 1.89 17.41 -1.84
N LEU A 76 0.59 17.42 -2.10
CA LEU A 76 -0.25 18.60 -1.93
C LEU A 76 -0.36 18.96 -0.43
N GLY A 77 -0.52 17.96 0.44
CA GLY A 77 -0.45 18.13 1.89
C GLY A 77 0.91 18.69 2.35
N VAL A 78 2.02 18.20 1.79
CA VAL A 78 3.36 18.76 2.05
C VAL A 78 3.44 20.24 1.63
N VAL A 79 2.91 20.60 0.47
CA VAL A 79 2.89 21.98 -0.03
C VAL A 79 2.01 22.88 0.85
N HIS A 80 0.83 22.42 1.25
CA HIS A 80 -0.07 23.15 2.16
C HIS A 80 0.54 23.35 3.54
N TYR A 81 1.21 22.33 4.08
CA TYR A 81 1.92 22.42 5.34
C TYR A 81 2.98 23.54 5.32
N ASN A 82 3.80 23.57 4.28
CA ASN A 82 4.88 24.55 4.12
C ASN A 82 4.38 25.97 3.80
N THR A 83 3.12 26.12 3.37
CA THR A 83 2.50 27.43 3.08
C THR A 83 1.56 27.92 4.18
N GLY A 84 1.52 27.23 5.34
CA GLY A 84 0.70 27.61 6.49
C GLY A 84 -0.78 27.25 6.36
N LYS A 85 -1.17 26.52 5.30
CA LYS A 85 -2.53 26.04 5.04
C LYS A 85 -2.79 24.75 5.84
N TYR A 86 -2.67 24.82 7.16
CA TYR A 86 -2.64 23.65 8.04
C TYR A 86 -3.89 22.77 7.97
N GLN A 87 -5.08 23.39 7.94
CA GLN A 87 -6.34 22.63 7.82
C GLN A 87 -6.37 21.78 6.54
N GLN A 88 -6.02 22.39 5.40
CA GLN A 88 -5.99 21.69 4.10
C GLN A 88 -4.92 20.59 4.11
N ALA A 89 -3.73 20.87 4.67
CA ALA A 89 -2.68 19.85 4.79
C ALA A 89 -3.16 18.62 5.56
N LEU A 90 -3.88 18.81 6.67
CA LEU A 90 -4.40 17.71 7.48
C LEU A 90 -5.43 16.87 6.71
N GLU A 91 -6.34 17.52 5.97
CA GLU A 91 -7.34 16.85 5.13
C GLU A 91 -6.68 15.97 4.07
N GLU A 92 -5.69 16.50 3.34
CA GLU A 92 -4.95 15.76 2.31
C GLU A 92 -4.21 14.55 2.91
N PHE A 93 -3.54 14.73 4.06
CA PHE A 93 -2.83 13.63 4.73
C PHE A 93 -3.78 12.54 5.25
N LEU A 94 -4.94 12.92 5.77
CA LEU A 94 -5.96 11.95 6.22
C LEU A 94 -6.54 11.18 5.04
N HIS A 95 -6.79 11.83 3.91
CA HIS A 95 -7.31 11.16 2.73
C HIS A 95 -6.33 10.11 2.20
N VAL A 96 -5.05 10.47 2.05
CA VAL A 96 -3.98 9.53 1.65
C VAL A 96 -3.85 8.34 2.61
N GLN A 97 -3.93 8.59 3.91
CA GLN A 97 -3.85 7.53 4.93
C GLN A 97 -5.07 6.60 4.87
N ASN A 98 -6.27 7.15 4.77
CA ASN A 98 -7.52 6.37 4.73
C ASN A 98 -7.63 5.51 3.48
N GLN A 99 -7.04 5.94 2.37
CA GLN A 99 -6.96 5.17 1.13
C GLN A 99 -5.85 4.11 1.14
N GLY A 100 -5.01 4.06 2.18
CA GLY A 100 -3.87 3.12 2.24
C GLY A 100 -2.82 3.38 1.15
N LEU A 101 -2.73 4.60 0.64
CA LEU A 101 -1.75 4.97 -0.40
C LEU A 101 -0.34 5.10 0.17
N VAL A 102 -0.22 5.45 1.46
CA VAL A 102 1.03 5.46 2.23
C VAL A 102 0.85 4.54 3.43
N VAL A 103 1.66 3.48 3.51
CA VAL A 103 1.56 2.45 4.56
C VAL A 103 2.85 2.34 5.37
N GLU A 104 2.79 1.65 6.50
CA GLU A 104 3.95 1.36 7.32
C GLU A 104 5.05 0.65 6.48
N GLY A 105 6.27 1.18 6.55
CA GLY A 105 7.42 0.74 5.76
C GLY A 105 7.70 1.58 4.50
N ASP A 106 6.76 2.43 4.06
CA ASP A 106 7.04 3.44 3.03
C ASP A 106 7.92 4.56 3.61
N ALA A 107 8.81 5.15 2.79
CA ALA A 107 9.68 6.26 3.22
C ALA A 107 8.86 7.48 3.65
N GLU A 108 7.72 7.70 3.01
CA GLU A 108 6.81 8.81 3.23
C GLU A 108 5.98 8.68 4.52
N TYR A 109 5.85 7.46 5.09
CA TYR A 109 4.94 7.19 6.21
C TYR A 109 5.35 7.91 7.50
N THR A 110 6.65 7.90 7.82
CA THR A 110 7.17 8.57 9.02
C THR A 110 7.02 10.09 8.91
N GLU A 111 7.28 10.64 7.73
CA GLU A 111 7.13 12.07 7.42
C GLU A 111 5.66 12.49 7.47
N LEU A 112 4.75 11.72 6.88
CA LEU A 112 3.30 11.94 6.92
C LEU A 112 2.81 12.09 8.37
N ASN A 113 3.13 11.12 9.22
CA ASN A 113 2.69 11.14 10.62
C ASN A 113 3.30 12.31 11.40
N SER A 114 4.57 12.63 11.15
CA SER A 114 5.23 13.79 11.75
C SER A 114 4.55 15.11 11.35
N MET A 115 4.28 15.30 10.06
CA MET A 115 3.62 16.50 9.54
C MET A 115 2.18 16.63 10.03
N LYS A 116 1.40 15.54 10.09
CA LYS A 116 0.06 15.55 10.69
C LYS A 116 0.08 16.04 12.14
N ASN A 117 0.97 15.49 12.96
CA ASN A 117 1.08 15.87 14.37
C ASN A 117 1.48 17.35 14.53
N GLN A 118 2.44 17.83 13.73
CA GLN A 118 2.85 19.23 13.73
C GLN A 118 1.71 20.16 13.26
N THR A 119 0.94 19.73 12.26
CA THR A 119 -0.21 20.47 11.72
C THR A 119 -1.29 20.66 12.78
N MET A 120 -1.66 19.59 13.50
CA MET A 120 -2.62 19.64 14.61
C MET A 120 -2.14 20.57 15.73
N ALA A 121 -0.85 20.49 16.11
CA ALA A 121 -0.28 21.38 17.11
C ALA A 121 -0.34 22.85 16.70
N LYS A 122 0.00 23.17 15.44
CA LYS A 122 -0.02 24.54 14.90
C LYS A 122 -1.44 25.10 14.78
N MET A 123 -2.42 24.28 14.48
CA MET A 123 -3.83 24.69 14.50
C MET A 123 -4.26 25.12 15.90
N ASN A 124 -3.88 24.37 16.94
CA ASN A 124 -4.23 24.67 18.32
C ASN A 124 -3.57 25.95 18.86
N THR A 125 -2.40 26.34 18.34
CA THR A 125 -1.72 27.59 18.72
C THR A 125 -2.30 28.84 18.06
N THR A 126 -2.99 28.70 16.93
CA THR A 126 -3.51 29.83 16.15
C THR A 126 -4.87 30.33 16.67
N SER A 127 -5.50 29.57 17.58
CA SER A 127 -6.78 29.90 18.23
C SER A 127 -6.67 30.75 19.51
N SER A 128 -5.47 31.13 19.95
CA SER A 128 -5.31 32.11 21.03
C SER A 128 -5.50 33.52 20.48
N PRO A 129 -6.44 34.34 21.01
CA PRO A 129 -6.64 35.71 20.56
C PRO A 129 -5.35 36.52 20.69
N PRO A 130 -5.04 37.44 19.77
CA PRO A 130 -3.93 38.35 19.93
C PRO A 130 -4.15 39.18 21.20
N THR A 131 -3.23 39.04 22.15
CA THR A 131 -3.14 39.83 23.37
C THR A 131 -3.25 41.31 23.02
N THR A 132 -4.32 41.94 23.50
CA THR A 132 -4.57 43.37 23.39
C THR A 132 -3.37 44.14 23.92
N GLU A 133 -2.80 44.97 23.06
CA GLU A 133 -1.79 45.97 23.36
C GLU A 133 -2.32 46.92 24.46
N PRO A 134 -1.55 47.22 25.52
CA PRO A 134 -2.05 48.00 26.65
C PRO A 134 -2.00 49.51 26.35
N ALA A 135 -3.16 50.13 26.19
CA ALA A 135 -3.33 51.57 26.21
C ALA A 135 -3.59 52.07 27.64
N GLU A 136 -2.69 52.94 28.09
CA GLU A 136 -2.85 54.08 29.00
C GLU A 136 -3.56 53.93 30.35
N THR A 137 -2.69 53.97 31.36
CA THR A 137 -2.79 54.55 32.71
C THR A 137 -3.92 55.57 32.94
N HIS A 138 -4.93 55.17 33.72
CA HIS A 138 -5.69 56.10 34.55
C HIS A 138 -5.66 55.65 36.02
N GLU A 139 -5.08 56.53 36.83
CA GLU A 139 -4.90 56.46 38.28
C GLU A 139 -6.24 56.64 39.01
N ALA A 140 -6.68 55.65 39.78
CA ALA A 140 -7.82 55.78 40.69
C ALA A 140 -7.65 54.98 42.00
N LYS A 141 -7.71 55.76 43.08
CA LYS A 141 -7.88 55.49 44.52
C LYS A 141 -8.13 54.04 45.00
N PRO A 142 -7.46 53.62 46.11
CA PRO A 142 -7.68 52.31 46.73
C PRO A 142 -9.00 52.27 47.52
N SER A 143 -9.91 51.40 47.10
CA SER A 143 -11.08 50.98 47.89
C SER A 143 -10.74 49.69 48.62
N VAL A 144 -10.78 49.75 49.95
CA VAL A 144 -10.55 48.63 50.86
C VAL A 144 -11.84 47.82 50.93
N PHE A 145 -11.94 46.74 50.15
CA PHE A 145 -13.05 45.78 50.25
C PHE A 145 -12.53 44.35 50.45
N SER A 146 -12.81 43.85 51.66
CA SER A 146 -12.94 42.46 52.11
C SER A 146 -12.29 41.34 51.28
N ALA A 147 -11.14 40.84 51.73
CA ALA A 147 -10.43 39.66 51.20
C ALA A 147 -11.10 38.30 51.54
N SER A 148 -12.37 38.30 51.98
CA SER A 148 -13.08 37.09 52.45
C SER A 148 -13.97 36.43 51.39
N ASP A 149 -14.29 37.10 50.28
CA ASP A 149 -15.26 36.60 49.28
C ASP A 149 -14.62 35.93 48.05
N ASP A 150 -13.33 36.16 47.80
CA ASP A 150 -12.64 35.67 46.59
C ASP A 150 -12.42 34.15 46.57
N ALA A 151 -12.22 33.54 47.74
CA ALA A 151 -12.00 32.10 47.84
C ALA A 151 -13.25 31.29 47.43
N SER A 152 -14.44 31.76 47.85
CA SER A 152 -15.72 31.11 47.53
C SER A 152 -16.10 31.27 46.06
N GLN A 153 -15.83 32.44 45.46
CA GLN A 153 -16.06 32.65 44.02
C GLN A 153 -15.17 31.75 43.15
N ASN A 154 -13.92 31.54 43.54
CA ASN A 154 -13.00 30.68 42.79
C ASN A 154 -13.42 29.21 42.83
N GLU A 155 -13.94 28.75 43.97
CA GLU A 155 -14.46 27.38 44.09
C GLU A 155 -15.73 27.15 43.24
N ILE A 156 -16.61 28.15 43.15
CA ILE A 156 -17.82 28.09 42.30
C ILE A 156 -17.43 28.02 40.82
N ARG A 157 -16.47 28.85 40.36
CA ARG A 157 -16.00 28.84 38.97
C ARG A 157 -15.41 27.48 38.57
N LYS A 158 -14.59 26.88 39.44
CA LYS A 158 -14.05 25.53 39.22
C LYS A 158 -15.16 24.47 39.04
N LYS A 159 -16.21 24.51 39.87
CA LYS A 159 -17.33 23.55 39.76
C LYS A 159 -18.11 23.71 38.44
N ILE A 160 -18.31 24.95 37.98
CA ILE A 160 -18.96 25.23 36.69
C ILE A 160 -18.11 24.69 35.53
N ASP A 161 -16.81 24.94 35.56
CA ASP A 161 -15.88 24.48 34.51
C ASP A 161 -15.78 22.94 34.43
N VAL A 162 -15.79 22.26 35.59
CA VAL A 162 -15.81 20.79 35.65
C VAL A 162 -17.10 20.25 35.04
N THR A 163 -18.25 20.80 35.40
CA THR A 163 -19.57 20.34 34.90
C THR A 163 -19.67 20.51 33.38
N SER A 164 -19.34 21.70 32.87
CA SER A 164 -19.32 21.97 31.43
C SER A 164 -18.35 21.06 30.66
N SER A 165 -17.18 20.77 31.25
CA SER A 165 -16.20 19.87 30.65
C SER A 165 -16.67 18.41 30.64
N LEU A 166 -17.41 17.96 31.65
CA LEU A 166 -18.02 16.62 31.68
C LEU A 166 -19.08 16.45 30.59
N ASP A 167 -19.92 17.45 30.37
CA ASP A 167 -20.92 17.44 29.29
C ASP A 167 -20.27 17.41 27.90
N ALA A 168 -19.22 18.22 27.72
CA ALA A 168 -18.41 18.21 26.51
C ALA A 168 -17.71 16.84 26.30
N LEU A 169 -17.20 16.23 27.38
CA LEU A 169 -16.56 14.92 27.33
C LEU A 169 -17.55 13.84 26.90
N ASN A 170 -18.73 13.79 27.53
CA ASN A 170 -19.77 12.84 27.15
C ASN A 170 -20.20 13.04 25.67
N THR A 171 -20.30 14.28 25.22
CA THR A 171 -20.58 14.60 23.81
C THR A 171 -19.48 14.09 22.87
N ALA A 172 -18.20 14.30 23.21
CA ALA A 172 -17.06 13.81 22.44
C ALA A 172 -17.04 12.27 22.38
N ILE A 173 -17.26 11.59 23.51
CA ILE A 173 -17.36 10.12 23.60
C ILE A 173 -18.50 9.58 22.73
N ASN A 174 -19.63 10.27 22.67
CA ASN A 174 -20.78 9.86 21.84
C ASN A 174 -20.57 10.11 20.36
N LYS A 175 -19.78 11.13 20.00
CA LYS A 175 -19.37 11.39 18.62
C LYS A 175 -18.20 10.52 18.13
N GLY A 176 -17.52 9.82 19.03
CA GLY A 176 -16.30 9.07 18.72
C GLY A 176 -15.07 9.96 18.50
N ASP A 177 -15.09 11.19 19.02
CA ASP A 177 -13.96 12.11 18.98
C ASP A 177 -13.02 11.84 20.16
N TRP A 178 -12.16 10.83 20.00
CA TRP A 178 -11.30 10.33 21.08
C TRP A 178 -10.20 11.30 21.48
N ASP A 179 -9.70 12.09 20.54
CA ASP A 179 -8.64 13.06 20.82
C ASP A 179 -9.18 14.19 21.72
N THR A 180 -10.33 14.75 21.35
CA THR A 180 -11.01 15.75 22.19
C THR A 180 -11.41 15.17 23.53
N ALA A 181 -11.92 13.93 23.55
CA ALA A 181 -12.28 13.24 24.80
C ALA A 181 -11.07 13.08 25.73
N GLN A 182 -9.90 12.67 25.23
CA GLN A 182 -8.69 12.54 26.04
C GLN A 182 -8.21 13.88 26.60
N GLN A 183 -8.24 14.95 25.81
CA GLN A 183 -7.89 16.29 26.27
C GLN A 183 -8.82 16.77 27.39
N LEU A 184 -10.12 16.54 27.24
CA LEU A 184 -11.12 16.87 28.26
C LEU A 184 -10.92 16.04 29.53
N VAL A 185 -10.58 14.75 29.41
CA VAL A 185 -10.24 13.91 30.57
C VAL A 185 -9.05 14.51 31.33
N GLN A 186 -7.97 14.90 30.65
CA GLN A 186 -6.79 15.51 31.29
C GLN A 186 -7.14 16.83 31.98
N LYS A 187 -7.95 17.68 31.33
CA LYS A 187 -8.40 18.95 31.89
C LYS A 187 -9.22 18.75 33.18
N ILE A 188 -10.15 17.80 33.18
CA ILE A 188 -10.99 17.52 34.37
C ILE A 188 -10.15 16.92 35.49
N ASP A 189 -9.23 16.01 35.17
CA ASP A 189 -8.31 15.39 36.15
C ASP A 189 -7.43 16.45 36.85
N GLN A 190 -7.01 17.50 36.15
CA GLN A 190 -6.27 18.64 36.72
C GLN A 190 -7.14 19.52 37.64
N LEU A 191 -8.44 19.66 37.34
CA LEU A 191 -9.36 20.49 38.13
C LEU A 191 -9.90 19.75 39.36
N ASP A 192 -10.16 18.45 39.23
CA ASP A 192 -10.75 17.59 40.25
C ASP A 192 -10.31 16.10 40.08
N PRO A 193 -9.12 15.73 40.61
CA PRO A 193 -8.55 14.38 40.45
C PRO A 193 -9.39 13.23 41.07
N GLY A 194 -10.39 13.56 41.89
CA GLY A 194 -11.25 12.60 42.60
C GLY A 194 -12.64 12.43 41.98
N ASN A 195 -12.89 13.02 40.81
CA ASN A 195 -14.23 13.06 40.24
C ASN A 195 -14.76 11.66 39.88
N VAL A 196 -15.83 11.24 40.59
CA VAL A 196 -16.44 9.91 40.41
C VAL A 196 -17.07 9.76 39.02
N GLU A 197 -17.64 10.84 38.47
CA GLU A 197 -18.30 10.80 37.17
C GLU A 197 -17.29 10.70 36.02
N LEU A 198 -16.16 11.41 36.13
CA LEU A 198 -15.02 11.25 35.21
C LEU A 198 -14.57 9.79 35.14
N SER A 199 -14.47 9.10 36.29
CA SER A 199 -14.06 7.69 36.34
C SER A 199 -15.02 6.77 35.56
N LYS A 200 -16.33 7.02 35.66
CA LYS A 200 -17.34 6.28 34.87
C LYS A 200 -17.21 6.57 33.39
N LEU A 201 -17.10 7.84 33.00
CA LEU A 201 -16.95 8.24 31.60
C LEU A 201 -15.65 7.71 30.99
N ARG A 202 -14.55 7.65 31.74
CA ARG A 202 -13.29 7.04 31.31
C ARG A 202 -13.47 5.55 30.97
N ASN A 203 -14.20 4.81 31.79
CA ASN A 203 -14.50 3.39 31.50
C ASN A 203 -15.38 3.24 30.24
N VAL A 204 -16.38 4.09 30.06
CA VAL A 204 -17.23 4.10 28.84
C VAL A 204 -16.39 4.44 27.61
N MET A 205 -15.52 5.43 27.70
CA MET A 205 -14.61 5.84 26.63
C MET A 205 -13.68 4.69 26.24
N THR A 206 -12.97 4.09 27.18
CA THR A 206 -12.07 2.95 26.92
C THR A 206 -12.81 1.80 26.26
N LYS A 207 -14.00 1.44 26.78
CA LYS A 207 -14.82 0.39 26.18
C LYS A 207 -15.19 0.72 24.73
N LYS A 208 -15.69 1.93 24.45
CA LYS A 208 -16.05 2.32 23.08
C LYS A 208 -14.84 2.39 22.14
N MET A 209 -13.67 2.80 22.63
CA MET A 209 -12.42 2.79 21.84
C MET A 209 -12.02 1.36 21.47
N ASP A 210 -12.10 0.43 22.42
CA ASP A 210 -11.84 -0.99 22.16
C ASP A 210 -12.86 -1.59 21.18
N ASP A 211 -14.15 -1.26 21.35
CA ASP A 211 -15.22 -1.67 20.43
C ASP A 211 -14.95 -1.15 19.01
N GLN A 212 -14.55 0.12 18.85
CA GLN A 212 -14.20 0.68 17.53
C GLN A 212 -12.95 0.04 16.93
N LYS A 213 -11.91 -0.23 17.74
CA LYS A 213 -10.71 -0.91 17.27
C LYS A 213 -11.01 -2.33 16.79
N ASN A 214 -11.87 -3.04 17.53
CA ASN A 214 -12.36 -4.36 17.14
C ASN A 214 -13.18 -4.29 15.86
N GLU A 215 -14.06 -3.29 15.72
CA GLU A 215 -14.84 -3.07 14.50
C GLU A 215 -13.93 -2.87 13.27
N ILE A 216 -12.93 -1.99 13.36
CA ILE A 216 -11.97 -1.77 12.27
C ILE A 216 -11.23 -3.06 11.92
N LYS A 217 -10.76 -3.80 12.93
CA LYS A 217 -10.06 -5.07 12.72
C LYS A 217 -10.97 -6.11 12.06
N PHE A 218 -12.23 -6.19 12.47
CA PHE A 218 -13.24 -7.05 11.88
C PHE A 218 -13.48 -6.69 10.41
N GLN A 219 -13.73 -5.42 10.10
CA GLN A 219 -13.93 -4.95 8.72
C GLN A 219 -12.73 -5.25 7.82
N ASN A 220 -11.50 -5.08 8.31
CA ASN A 220 -10.29 -5.43 7.56
C ASN A 220 -10.20 -6.93 7.24
N LEU A 221 -10.58 -7.81 8.18
CA LEU A 221 -10.61 -9.26 7.94
C LEU A 221 -11.71 -9.64 6.95
N ILE A 222 -12.89 -9.01 7.04
CA ILE A 222 -13.96 -9.23 6.06
C ILE A 222 -13.53 -8.79 4.66
N ALA A 223 -12.89 -7.63 4.52
CA ALA A 223 -12.35 -7.16 3.25
C ALA A 223 -11.29 -8.13 2.69
N GLN A 224 -10.36 -8.59 3.53
CA GLN A 224 -9.35 -9.59 3.13
C GLN A 224 -9.98 -10.92 2.70
N ALA A 225 -11.00 -11.40 3.41
CA ALA A 225 -11.71 -12.62 3.06
C ALA A 225 -12.45 -12.49 1.73
N ASN A 226 -13.06 -11.34 1.43
CA ASN A 226 -13.68 -11.07 0.13
C ASN A 226 -12.65 -11.04 -1.00
N HIS A 227 -11.47 -10.47 -0.76
CA HIS A 227 -10.37 -10.50 -1.71
C HIS A 227 -9.92 -11.95 -1.99
N ASP A 228 -9.68 -12.73 -0.93
CA ASP A 228 -9.29 -14.14 -1.06
C ASP A 228 -10.39 -14.99 -1.76
N LEU A 229 -11.66 -14.67 -1.54
CA LEU A 229 -12.80 -15.29 -2.23
C LEU A 229 -12.81 -14.96 -3.73
N THR A 230 -12.53 -13.69 -4.08
CA THR A 230 -12.42 -13.24 -5.48
C THR A 230 -11.28 -13.95 -6.22
N ASP A 231 -10.17 -14.18 -5.51
CA ASP A 231 -9.01 -14.93 -6.00
C ASP A 231 -9.23 -16.45 -6.02
N LYS A 232 -10.46 -16.91 -5.72
CA LYS A 232 -10.83 -18.34 -5.62
C LYS A 232 -10.00 -19.13 -4.61
N ASN A 233 -9.39 -18.44 -3.64
CA ASN A 233 -8.65 -19.06 -2.55
C ASN A 233 -9.58 -19.36 -1.37
N TYR A 234 -10.52 -20.30 -1.59
CA TYR A 234 -11.60 -20.60 -0.65
C TYR A 234 -11.12 -20.99 0.75
N ALA A 235 -10.04 -21.77 0.84
CA ALA A 235 -9.48 -22.20 2.11
C ALA A 235 -8.94 -21.01 2.94
N LYS A 236 -8.23 -20.09 2.28
CA LYS A 236 -7.70 -18.89 2.93
C LYS A 236 -8.83 -17.94 3.32
N ALA A 237 -9.79 -17.69 2.43
CA ALA A 237 -10.97 -16.88 2.72
C ALA A 237 -11.72 -17.38 3.96
N ARG A 238 -11.97 -18.71 4.04
CA ARG A 238 -12.63 -19.35 5.18
C ARG A 238 -11.88 -19.13 6.49
N LYS A 239 -10.55 -19.31 6.49
CA LYS A 239 -9.70 -19.08 7.66
C LYS A 239 -9.76 -17.61 8.11
N THR A 240 -9.74 -16.67 7.18
CA THR A 240 -9.84 -15.23 7.47
C THR A 240 -11.20 -14.88 8.09
N VAL A 241 -12.30 -15.44 7.59
CA VAL A 241 -13.64 -15.27 8.20
C VAL A 241 -13.70 -15.86 9.61
N GLN A 242 -13.11 -17.03 9.84
CA GLN A 242 -13.03 -17.62 11.18
C GLN A 242 -12.26 -16.73 12.15
N GLN A 243 -11.20 -16.07 11.70
CA GLN A 243 -10.49 -15.08 12.53
C GLN A 243 -11.37 -13.86 12.84
N ALA A 244 -12.20 -13.41 11.90
CA ALA A 244 -13.14 -12.32 12.13
C ALA A 244 -14.20 -12.69 13.18
N GLN A 245 -14.70 -13.93 13.17
CA GLN A 245 -15.66 -14.44 14.16
C GLN A 245 -15.11 -14.48 15.60
N LEU A 246 -13.79 -14.47 15.77
CA LEU A 246 -13.16 -14.39 17.10
C LEU A 246 -13.11 -12.96 17.67
N ILE A 247 -13.44 -11.95 16.86
CA ILE A 247 -13.45 -10.55 17.30
C ILE A 247 -14.84 -10.23 17.83
N THR A 248 -14.92 -9.75 19.06
CA THR A 248 -16.19 -9.28 19.66
C THR A 248 -16.62 -7.96 19.01
N VAL A 249 -17.56 -8.04 18.06
CA VAL A 249 -18.27 -6.89 17.48
C VAL A 249 -19.79 -7.08 17.57
N PRO A 250 -20.59 -5.99 17.58
CA PRO A 250 -22.05 -6.07 17.68
C PRO A 250 -22.72 -6.83 16.54
N ASP A 251 -22.18 -6.75 15.31
CA ASP A 251 -22.75 -7.39 14.13
C ASP A 251 -21.84 -8.50 13.57
N GLN A 252 -22.16 -9.75 13.91
CA GLN A 252 -21.49 -10.95 13.38
C GLN A 252 -22.15 -11.51 12.12
N GLN A 253 -23.25 -10.91 11.65
CA GLN A 253 -24.05 -11.44 10.56
C GLN A 253 -23.27 -11.43 9.25
N GLN A 254 -22.49 -10.37 9.02
CA GLN A 254 -21.65 -10.22 7.84
C GLN A 254 -20.64 -11.37 7.67
N ALA A 255 -19.97 -11.79 8.75
CA ALA A 255 -19.04 -12.93 8.72
C ALA A 255 -19.77 -14.25 8.40
N THR A 256 -20.94 -14.45 8.98
CA THR A 256 -21.76 -15.64 8.77
C THR A 256 -22.24 -15.76 7.33
N ASP A 257 -22.69 -14.65 6.73
CA ASP A 257 -23.16 -14.63 5.35
C ASP A 257 -22.02 -14.77 4.34
N LEU A 258 -20.85 -14.17 4.62
CA LEU A 258 -19.66 -14.38 3.80
C LEU A 258 -19.21 -15.84 3.79
N LEU A 259 -19.28 -16.54 4.93
CA LEU A 259 -18.97 -17.97 5.00
C LEU A 259 -19.87 -18.81 4.08
N LYS A 260 -21.18 -18.51 4.06
CA LYS A 260 -22.13 -19.16 3.14
C LYS A 260 -21.80 -18.87 1.67
N GLN A 261 -21.42 -17.62 1.36
CA GLN A 261 -21.02 -17.25 -0.01
C GLN A 261 -19.78 -18.02 -0.46
N ILE A 262 -18.78 -18.19 0.42
CA ILE A 262 -17.60 -19.01 0.16
C ILE A 262 -18.01 -20.45 -0.17
N ASP A 263 -18.87 -21.09 0.63
CA ASP A 263 -19.35 -22.46 0.40
C ASP A 263 -20.08 -22.62 -0.95
N VAL A 264 -20.90 -21.64 -1.32
CA VAL A 264 -21.64 -21.66 -2.61
C VAL A 264 -20.68 -21.50 -3.79
N ALA A 265 -19.73 -20.56 -3.70
CA ALA A 265 -18.75 -20.30 -4.75
C ALA A 265 -17.84 -21.52 -4.96
N GLU A 266 -17.35 -22.13 -3.87
CA GLU A 266 -16.50 -23.32 -3.92
C GLU A 266 -17.21 -24.50 -4.59
N LYS A 267 -18.48 -24.76 -4.24
CA LYS A 267 -19.29 -25.82 -4.89
C LYS A 267 -19.51 -25.56 -6.37
N LYS A 268 -19.76 -24.31 -6.76
CA LYS A 268 -19.97 -23.94 -8.17
C LYS A 268 -18.71 -24.16 -9.00
N ASP A 269 -17.55 -23.82 -8.46
CA ASP A 269 -16.26 -24.06 -9.12
C ASP A 269 -15.97 -25.56 -9.22
N GLN A 270 -16.24 -26.35 -8.16
CA GLN A 270 -16.12 -27.81 -8.21
C GLN A 270 -17.05 -28.46 -9.26
N GLN A 271 -18.27 -27.95 -9.42
CA GLN A 271 -19.22 -28.44 -10.44
C GLN A 271 -18.84 -28.01 -11.87
N SER A 272 -18.07 -26.94 -12.02
CA SER A 272 -17.56 -26.47 -13.31
C SER A 272 -16.31 -27.24 -13.76
N VAL A 273 -15.72 -28.06 -12.87
CA VAL A 273 -14.74 -29.07 -13.27
C VAL A 273 -15.49 -30.18 -13.99
N VAL A 274 -15.69 -29.99 -15.29
CA VAL A 274 -16.04 -31.07 -16.22
C VAL A 274 -15.11 -32.24 -15.86
N PRO A 275 -15.63 -33.44 -15.52
CA PRO A 275 -14.76 -34.59 -15.27
C PRO A 275 -13.87 -34.74 -16.50
N PRO A 276 -12.53 -34.78 -16.37
CA PRO A 276 -11.64 -34.74 -17.52
C PRO A 276 -12.04 -35.86 -18.47
N PRO A 277 -12.57 -35.54 -19.68
CA PRO A 277 -12.82 -36.56 -20.66
C PRO A 277 -11.48 -36.80 -21.35
N VAL A 278 -11.02 -38.06 -21.31
CA VAL A 278 -9.82 -38.56 -22.00
C VAL A 278 -8.50 -38.18 -21.30
N ASP A 279 -7.58 -39.13 -21.34
CA ASP A 279 -6.30 -39.22 -20.65
C ASP A 279 -5.40 -37.96 -20.82
N LEU A 280 -5.59 -36.95 -19.96
CA LEU A 280 -4.77 -35.72 -19.93
C LEU A 280 -3.27 -36.01 -19.86
N ILE A 281 -2.86 -37.13 -19.25
CA ILE A 281 -1.45 -37.54 -19.21
C ILE A 281 -0.98 -37.96 -20.60
N ALA A 282 -1.81 -38.69 -21.37
CA ALA A 282 -1.51 -39.02 -22.76
C ALA A 282 -1.47 -37.78 -23.67
N GLU A 283 -2.38 -36.82 -23.49
CA GLU A 283 -2.35 -35.55 -24.24
C GLU A 283 -1.11 -34.72 -23.90
N LEU A 284 -0.78 -34.60 -22.62
CA LEU A 284 0.42 -33.93 -22.14
C LEU A 284 1.69 -34.56 -22.73
N LYS A 285 1.77 -35.89 -22.73
CA LYS A 285 2.86 -36.64 -23.35
C LYS A 285 2.95 -36.35 -24.85
N THR A 286 1.81 -36.31 -25.55
CA THR A 286 1.74 -36.03 -26.98
C THR A 286 2.18 -34.59 -27.29
N ALA A 287 1.72 -33.61 -26.54
CA ALA A 287 2.11 -32.21 -26.67
C ALA A 287 3.61 -32.02 -26.41
N ALA A 288 4.14 -32.68 -25.38
CA ALA A 288 5.55 -32.62 -25.02
C ALA A 288 6.45 -33.26 -26.11
N GLN A 289 6.01 -34.37 -26.71
CA GLN A 289 6.71 -34.98 -27.85
C GLN A 289 6.75 -34.06 -29.08
N LYS A 290 5.69 -33.28 -29.31
CA LYS A 290 5.62 -32.28 -30.38
C LYS A 290 6.35 -30.98 -30.05
N SER A 291 6.93 -30.85 -28.85
CA SER A 291 7.52 -29.61 -28.34
C SER A 291 6.54 -28.43 -28.32
N ASP A 292 5.23 -28.69 -28.21
CA ASP A 292 4.21 -27.65 -28.02
C ASP A 292 4.17 -27.25 -26.54
N TRP A 293 5.16 -26.47 -26.12
CA TRP A 293 5.36 -26.15 -24.71
C TRP A 293 4.22 -25.30 -24.13
N ILE A 294 3.53 -24.52 -24.96
CA ILE A 294 2.35 -23.76 -24.52
C ILE A 294 1.24 -24.73 -24.14
N GLN A 295 0.94 -25.70 -25.01
CA GLN A 295 -0.06 -26.73 -24.72
C GLN A 295 0.34 -27.61 -23.52
N VAL A 296 1.62 -27.97 -23.39
CA VAL A 296 2.13 -28.70 -22.21
C VAL A 296 1.86 -27.92 -20.92
N ARG A 297 2.10 -26.61 -20.91
CA ARG A 297 1.83 -25.77 -19.75
C ARG A 297 0.34 -25.74 -19.40
N THR A 298 -0.51 -25.49 -20.40
CA THR A 298 -1.97 -25.44 -20.20
C THR A 298 -2.51 -26.76 -19.67
N LEU A 299 -2.08 -27.89 -20.22
CA LEU A 299 -2.49 -29.22 -19.76
C LEU A 299 -1.95 -29.55 -18.37
N ALA A 300 -0.71 -29.16 -18.06
CA ALA A 300 -0.13 -29.38 -16.73
C ALA A 300 -0.82 -28.56 -15.63
N GLU A 301 -1.30 -27.35 -15.93
CA GLU A 301 -2.06 -26.50 -15.00
C GLU A 301 -3.45 -27.09 -14.67
N GLN A 302 -3.96 -28.01 -15.49
CA GLN A 302 -5.23 -28.71 -15.25
C GLN A 302 -5.06 -29.98 -14.39
N LEU A 303 -3.83 -30.46 -14.21
CA LEU A 303 -3.56 -31.64 -13.38
C LEU A 303 -3.45 -31.25 -11.89
N PRO A 304 -3.94 -32.09 -10.95
CA PRO A 304 -3.76 -31.83 -9.54
C PRO A 304 -2.27 -31.81 -9.19
N GLU A 305 -1.84 -31.00 -8.21
CA GLU A 305 -0.43 -30.89 -7.82
C GLU A 305 0.22 -32.21 -7.40
N THR A 306 -0.60 -33.20 -7.00
CA THR A 306 -0.17 -34.56 -6.62
C THR A 306 0.08 -35.48 -7.82
N ALA A 307 -0.30 -35.08 -9.03
CA ALA A 307 -0.11 -35.89 -10.23
C ALA A 307 1.38 -36.03 -10.57
N LYS A 308 1.83 -37.27 -10.78
CA LYS A 308 3.17 -37.53 -11.31
C LYS A 308 3.17 -37.21 -12.80
N LEU A 309 3.94 -36.20 -13.18
CA LEU A 309 4.12 -35.83 -14.58
C LEU A 309 5.12 -36.77 -15.28
N PRO A 310 4.91 -37.12 -16.56
CA PRO A 310 5.93 -37.77 -17.37
C PRO A 310 7.20 -36.91 -17.42
N GLU A 311 8.38 -37.54 -17.42
CA GLU A 311 9.68 -36.82 -17.42
C GLU A 311 9.81 -35.83 -18.59
N VAL A 312 9.23 -36.14 -19.76
CA VAL A 312 9.23 -35.24 -20.94
C VAL A 312 8.45 -33.94 -20.66
N ALA A 313 7.39 -34.02 -19.86
CA ALA A 313 6.62 -32.85 -19.46
C ALA A 313 7.36 -32.02 -18.39
N GLU A 314 8.00 -32.66 -17.40
CA GLU A 314 8.84 -31.96 -16.42
C GLU A 314 10.02 -31.24 -17.10
N LEU A 315 10.62 -31.86 -18.12
CA LEU A 315 11.64 -31.21 -18.94
C LEU A 315 11.10 -29.94 -19.62
N GLY A 316 9.96 -30.05 -20.30
CA GLY A 316 9.32 -28.91 -20.98
C GLY A 316 8.98 -27.76 -20.05
N LEU A 317 8.34 -28.06 -18.92
CA LEU A 317 7.98 -27.08 -17.91
C LEU A 317 9.20 -26.45 -17.26
N GLY A 318 10.24 -27.23 -16.95
CA GLY A 318 11.51 -26.71 -16.43
C GLY A 318 12.16 -25.72 -17.39
N ILE A 319 12.19 -26.02 -18.69
CA ILE A 319 12.71 -25.11 -19.72
C ILE A 319 11.87 -23.81 -19.79
N LEU A 320 10.54 -23.91 -19.72
CA LEU A 320 9.67 -22.73 -19.70
C LEU A 320 9.86 -21.86 -18.46
N ASP A 321 9.99 -22.48 -17.29
CA ASP A 321 10.23 -21.78 -16.02
C ASP A 321 11.59 -21.05 -16.09
N PHE A 322 12.63 -21.67 -16.69
CA PHE A 322 13.91 -21.02 -16.96
C PHE A 322 13.77 -19.76 -17.84
N TYR A 323 13.07 -19.86 -18.98
CA TYR A 323 12.86 -18.70 -19.87
C TYR A 323 11.94 -17.62 -19.28
N SER A 324 11.12 -17.99 -18.29
CA SER A 324 10.29 -17.05 -17.50
C SER A 324 11.06 -16.43 -16.33
N ALA A 325 12.38 -16.68 -16.22
CA ALA A 325 13.26 -16.25 -15.15
C ALA A 325 12.89 -16.77 -13.74
N ASP A 326 12.06 -17.83 -13.64
CA ASP A 326 11.78 -18.54 -12.39
C ASP A 326 12.77 -19.71 -12.20
N TYR A 327 14.03 -19.36 -11.96
CA TYR A 327 15.12 -20.33 -11.90
C TYR A 327 14.95 -21.34 -10.76
N LYS A 328 14.33 -20.95 -9.64
CA LYS A 328 14.09 -21.85 -8.50
C LYS A 328 13.10 -22.95 -8.90
N LYS A 329 11.98 -22.57 -9.52
CA LYS A 329 10.97 -23.53 -9.98
C LYS A 329 11.52 -24.44 -11.08
N SER A 330 12.31 -23.89 -12.01
CA SER A 330 13.02 -24.68 -13.02
C SER A 330 13.91 -25.76 -12.37
N ILE A 331 14.73 -25.39 -11.37
CA ILE A 331 15.58 -26.34 -10.64
C ILE A 331 14.72 -27.44 -10.01
N THR A 332 13.69 -27.06 -9.24
CA THR A 332 12.80 -28.02 -8.57
C THR A 332 12.15 -29.01 -9.53
N ARG A 333 11.79 -28.60 -10.75
CA ARG A 333 11.21 -29.51 -11.76
C ARG A 333 12.26 -30.42 -12.37
N LEU A 334 13.37 -29.84 -12.83
CA LEU A 334 14.40 -30.60 -13.55
C LEU A 334 15.12 -31.61 -12.63
N GLU A 335 15.19 -31.37 -11.32
CA GLU A 335 15.73 -32.33 -10.35
C GLU A 335 14.82 -33.55 -10.10
N LYS A 336 13.53 -33.48 -10.44
CA LYS A 336 12.63 -34.64 -10.36
C LYS A 336 12.87 -35.66 -11.47
N ILE A 337 13.58 -35.29 -12.53
CA ILE A 337 13.89 -36.17 -13.65
C ILE A 337 14.95 -37.17 -13.18
N THR A 338 14.58 -38.44 -13.08
CA THR A 338 15.45 -39.49 -12.53
C THR A 338 16.58 -39.85 -13.48
N HIS A 339 16.34 -39.75 -14.79
CA HIS A 339 17.31 -40.03 -15.84
C HIS A 339 17.50 -38.78 -16.73
N PRO A 340 18.22 -37.75 -16.23
CA PRO A 340 18.31 -36.48 -16.94
C PRO A 340 19.00 -36.66 -18.29
N SER A 341 18.34 -36.19 -19.36
CA SER A 341 18.96 -36.07 -20.67
C SER A 341 20.03 -34.98 -20.66
N ALA A 342 20.92 -34.96 -21.67
CA ALA A 342 21.89 -33.88 -21.84
C ALA A 342 21.21 -32.49 -21.87
N GLN A 343 20.00 -32.40 -22.44
CA GLN A 343 19.22 -31.16 -22.45
C GLN A 343 18.70 -30.80 -21.05
N ALA A 344 18.17 -31.76 -20.29
CA ALA A 344 17.72 -31.53 -18.91
C ALA A 344 18.86 -31.03 -18.02
N SER A 345 20.01 -31.71 -18.05
CA SER A 345 21.21 -31.30 -17.31
C SER A 345 21.72 -29.93 -17.76
N PHE A 346 21.64 -29.61 -19.05
CA PHE A 346 22.06 -28.29 -19.55
C PHE A 346 21.21 -27.16 -18.96
N TYR A 347 19.87 -27.27 -19.03
CA TYR A 347 18.99 -26.24 -18.50
C TYR A 347 18.99 -26.19 -16.96
N LEU A 348 19.22 -27.32 -16.29
CA LEU A 348 19.42 -27.35 -14.84
C LEU A 348 20.71 -26.60 -14.45
N GLY A 349 21.81 -26.85 -15.16
CA GLY A 349 23.06 -26.10 -15.00
C GLY A 349 22.91 -24.61 -15.28
N CYS A 350 22.15 -24.23 -16.32
CA CYS A 350 21.84 -22.83 -16.62
C CYS A 350 21.04 -22.17 -15.50
N SER A 351 20.04 -22.86 -14.94
CA SER A 351 19.21 -22.35 -13.85
C SER A 351 20.04 -22.11 -12.59
N TYR A 352 20.91 -23.05 -12.24
CA TYR A 352 21.87 -22.90 -11.13
C TYR A 352 22.81 -21.71 -11.34
N ALA A 353 23.39 -21.56 -12.53
CA ALA A 353 24.30 -20.47 -12.85
C ALA A 353 23.59 -19.11 -12.80
N ALA A 354 22.39 -19.00 -13.36
CA ALA A 354 21.58 -17.78 -13.33
C ALA A 354 21.25 -17.37 -11.89
N LEU A 355 20.83 -18.32 -11.06
CA LEU A 355 20.54 -18.06 -9.65
C LEU A 355 21.80 -17.63 -8.88
N ALA A 356 22.95 -18.25 -9.16
CA ALA A 356 24.24 -17.89 -8.56
C ALA A 356 24.66 -16.45 -8.87
N TYR A 357 24.34 -15.93 -10.06
CA TYR A 357 24.65 -14.56 -10.44
C TYR A 357 23.71 -13.52 -9.83
N LEU A 358 22.57 -13.95 -9.25
CA LEU A 358 21.58 -13.08 -8.63
C LEU A 358 21.66 -13.05 -7.09
N GLN A 359 22.37 -13.99 -6.46
CA GLN A 359 22.34 -14.20 -5.00
C GLN A 359 23.74 -14.22 -4.36
N GLU A 360 23.80 -14.08 -3.03
CA GLU A 360 25.04 -14.06 -2.23
C GLU A 360 25.72 -15.44 -2.12
N HIS A 361 24.99 -16.56 -2.26
CA HIS A 361 25.52 -17.95 -2.18
C HIS A 361 26.11 -18.43 -3.51
N ARG A 362 26.99 -17.61 -4.09
CA ARG A 362 27.45 -17.75 -5.47
C ARG A 362 28.25 -19.04 -5.72
N ASP A 363 29.13 -19.44 -4.81
CA ASP A 363 30.11 -20.49 -5.08
C ASP A 363 29.50 -21.90 -5.13
N GLU A 364 28.60 -22.23 -4.19
CA GLU A 364 27.90 -23.52 -4.15
C GLU A 364 27.04 -23.72 -5.42
N LEU A 365 26.27 -22.70 -5.80
CA LEU A 365 25.40 -22.77 -6.97
C LEU A 365 26.22 -22.85 -8.26
N LEU A 366 27.36 -22.15 -8.35
CA LEU A 366 28.29 -22.31 -9.48
C LEU A 366 28.91 -23.70 -9.54
N GLN A 367 29.23 -24.32 -8.39
CA GLN A 367 29.71 -25.70 -8.36
C GLN A 367 28.65 -26.67 -8.87
N LYS A 368 27.39 -26.53 -8.42
CA LYS A 368 26.25 -27.31 -8.93
C LYS A 368 26.07 -27.14 -10.44
N ALA A 369 26.16 -25.91 -10.94
CA ALA A 369 26.09 -25.65 -12.38
C ALA A 369 27.19 -26.39 -13.16
N ARG A 370 28.46 -26.32 -12.71
CA ARG A 370 29.59 -27.03 -13.34
C ARG A 370 29.39 -28.55 -13.35
N MET A 371 28.91 -29.12 -12.25
CA MET A 371 28.62 -30.57 -12.19
C MET A 371 27.60 -30.97 -13.24
N GLN A 372 26.52 -30.20 -13.40
CA GLN A 372 25.51 -30.49 -14.41
C GLN A 372 26.06 -30.33 -15.83
N PHE A 373 26.86 -29.29 -16.09
CA PHE A 373 27.52 -29.12 -17.38
C PHE A 373 28.51 -30.24 -17.71
N ALA A 374 29.24 -30.77 -16.73
CA ALA A 374 30.08 -31.96 -16.93
C ALA A 374 29.24 -33.20 -17.30
N VAL A 375 28.04 -33.36 -16.74
CA VAL A 375 27.09 -34.42 -17.13
C VAL A 375 26.66 -34.25 -18.59
N VAL A 376 26.39 -33.02 -19.05
CA VAL A 376 26.04 -32.75 -20.46
C VAL A 376 27.14 -33.26 -21.40
N HIS A 377 28.40 -32.92 -21.12
CA HIS A 377 29.54 -33.35 -21.95
C HIS A 377 29.72 -34.86 -21.96
N ARG A 378 29.45 -35.53 -20.83
CA ARG A 378 29.51 -37.00 -20.75
C ARG A 378 28.41 -37.67 -21.56
N LEU A 379 27.19 -37.13 -21.51
CA LEU A 379 26.02 -37.72 -22.18
C LEU A 379 26.00 -37.43 -23.68
N ASN A 380 26.41 -36.23 -24.09
CA ASN A 380 26.47 -35.82 -25.50
C ASN A 380 27.53 -34.72 -25.72
N PRO A 381 28.77 -35.10 -26.09
CA PRO A 381 29.86 -34.15 -26.36
C PRO A 381 29.55 -33.16 -27.50
N ASN A 382 28.65 -33.54 -28.42
CA ASN A 382 28.31 -32.76 -29.62
C ASN A 382 26.93 -32.11 -29.50
N VAL A 383 26.46 -31.82 -28.27
CA VAL A 383 25.15 -31.22 -28.08
C VAL A 383 25.05 -29.87 -28.81
N ASN A 384 24.10 -29.79 -29.74
CA ASN A 384 23.83 -28.54 -30.45
C ASN A 384 22.94 -27.64 -29.59
N LEU A 385 23.59 -26.79 -28.79
CA LEU A 385 22.91 -25.86 -27.92
C LEU A 385 22.57 -24.59 -28.69
N ASN A 386 21.31 -24.15 -28.58
CA ASN A 386 20.93 -22.84 -29.07
C ASN A 386 21.49 -21.75 -28.15
N LYS A 387 22.75 -21.39 -28.37
CA LYS A 387 23.48 -20.38 -27.58
C LYS A 387 22.85 -18.98 -27.65
N ARG A 388 21.99 -18.70 -28.63
CA ARG A 388 21.40 -17.37 -28.87
C ARG A 388 20.54 -16.88 -27.70
N ASN A 389 19.90 -17.80 -26.98
CA ASN A 389 18.96 -17.46 -25.91
C ASN A 389 19.54 -17.65 -24.50
N ILE A 390 20.85 -17.90 -24.38
CA ILE A 390 21.52 -18.14 -23.11
C ILE A 390 22.55 -17.03 -22.87
N SER A 391 22.66 -16.57 -21.63
CA SER A 391 23.64 -15.55 -21.24
C SER A 391 25.07 -15.97 -21.62
N PRO A 392 25.87 -15.09 -22.25
CA PRO A 392 27.26 -15.38 -22.61
C PRO A 392 28.12 -15.85 -21.42
N ARG A 393 27.82 -15.38 -20.20
CA ARG A 393 28.54 -15.80 -18.98
C ARG A 393 28.25 -17.26 -18.62
N ILE A 394 27.00 -17.70 -18.81
CA ILE A 394 26.60 -19.10 -18.58
C ILE A 394 27.24 -19.99 -19.65
N ILE A 395 27.27 -19.55 -20.91
CA ILE A 395 27.96 -20.27 -21.98
C ILE A 395 29.45 -20.43 -21.68
N ALA A 396 30.13 -19.36 -21.26
CA ALA A 396 31.53 -19.43 -20.86
C ALA A 396 31.76 -20.42 -19.71
N LEU A 397 30.86 -20.45 -18.71
CA LEU A 397 30.92 -21.41 -17.61
C LEU A 397 30.73 -22.86 -18.10
N TYR A 398 29.81 -23.09 -19.02
CA TYR A 398 29.57 -24.40 -19.64
C TYR A 398 30.80 -24.88 -20.43
N GLU A 399 31.42 -24.01 -21.22
CA GLU A 399 32.63 -24.32 -22.00
C GLU A 399 33.82 -24.61 -21.09
N GLN A 400 33.98 -23.87 -19.98
CA GLN A 400 35.03 -24.15 -18.99
C GLN A 400 34.85 -25.47 -18.26
N SER A 401 33.62 -25.97 -18.15
CA SER A 401 33.31 -27.24 -17.48
C SER A 401 33.72 -28.49 -18.30
N THR A 402 34.31 -28.29 -19.49
CA THR A 402 34.90 -29.37 -20.32
C THR A 402 36.33 -29.73 -19.93
N LYS A 403 37.03 -28.79 -19.28
CA LYS A 403 38.45 -28.89 -18.89
C LYS A 403 38.54 -29.44 -17.48
#